data_AF-A0A1X7HIP3-F1
#
_entry.id   AF-A0A1X7HIP3-F1
#
_cell.length_a   1.000
_cell.length_b   1.000
_cell.length_c   1.000
_cell.angle_alpha   90.00
_cell.angle_beta   90.00
_cell.angle_gamma   90.00
#
_symmetry.space_group_name_H-M   'P 1'
#
loop_
_entity.id
_entity.type
_entity.pdbx_description
1 polymer ?
#
loop_
_entity_poly.entity_id
_entity_poly.type
_entity_poly.pdbx_seq_one_letter_code
_entity_poly.pdbx_strand_id
1 'polypeptide(L)'
;MAHGHKPDEKVVYVGDSRVRKGNGFIVPPDYTAYPGKSEAFIPNFLLKEWMVGVVVLVGFLVLTISEPAPLGYPADPSASVIPMPDWYFLFLYEYLKLPYASGDYVVLGTLGVTGVAFGALLLVPFLDTGKERRFYRRPITSSLMFLSILAIIYLTNSAWTHYTHELEAAGQKPEHIQREEEAEEKHAQGLPTSNAKQPESQEVAIVDKDNPAMETYKKATCITCHAADMKGQGNAPALRGVGDTLDKEAIAGIIKNGKGGMPPMHDKAIEAGVTEQELDQLAGWLASQKTAE
;
A
#
# COMPACT_ATOMS: atom_id res chain seq x y z
N MET A 1 -44.86 -59.41 2.44
CA MET A 1 -45.01 -59.64 3.90
C MET A 1 -44.51 -58.39 4.61
N ALA A 2 -45.38 -57.41 4.82
CA ALA A 2 -45.03 -56.14 5.47
C ALA A 2 -45.00 -56.37 6.99
N HIS A 3 -43.81 -56.35 7.58
CA HIS A 3 -43.67 -56.41 9.03
C HIS A 3 -44.13 -55.08 9.63
N GLY A 4 -45.20 -55.12 10.42
CA GLY A 4 -45.72 -53.96 11.13
C GLY A 4 -44.70 -53.40 12.13
N HIS A 5 -44.57 -52.08 12.17
CA HIS A 5 -43.70 -51.37 13.09
C HIS A 5 -44.06 -51.69 14.54
N LYS A 6 -43.09 -52.21 15.30
CA LYS A 6 -43.21 -52.33 16.76
C LYS A 6 -42.65 -51.05 17.39
N PRO A 7 -43.39 -50.37 18.27
CA PRO A 7 -42.95 -49.11 18.88
C PRO A 7 -41.74 -49.26 19.81
N ASP A 8 -41.38 -50.49 20.18
CA ASP A 8 -40.33 -50.79 21.18
C ASP A 8 -38.97 -51.18 20.54
N GLU A 9 -38.80 -50.97 19.23
CA GLU A 9 -37.57 -51.36 18.53
C GLU A 9 -36.44 -50.35 18.73
N LYS A 10 -35.33 -50.80 19.34
CA LYS A 10 -34.20 -49.97 19.78
C LYS A 10 -33.42 -49.30 18.63
N VAL A 11 -33.60 -49.76 17.38
CA VAL A 11 -32.95 -49.22 16.19
C VAL A 11 -33.94 -49.24 15.03
N VAL A 12 -34.32 -48.07 14.53
CA VAL A 12 -35.23 -47.92 13.38
C VAL A 12 -34.40 -47.68 12.12
N TYR A 13 -34.67 -48.41 11.06
CA TYR A 13 -34.00 -48.28 9.77
C TYR A 13 -34.82 -47.44 8.78
N VAL A 14 -34.17 -46.84 7.78
CA VAL A 14 -34.86 -46.05 6.74
C VAL A 14 -35.46 -47.01 5.71
N GLY A 15 -36.76 -47.28 5.84
CA GLY A 15 -37.46 -48.22 4.94
C GLY A 15 -36.85 -49.62 5.05
N ASP A 16 -36.48 -50.20 3.91
CA ASP A 16 -35.84 -51.53 3.81
C ASP A 16 -34.30 -51.46 3.71
N SER A 17 -33.71 -50.27 3.91
CA SER A 17 -32.25 -50.10 3.87
C SER A 17 -31.61 -50.45 5.21
N ARG A 18 -30.35 -50.94 5.20
CA ARG A 18 -29.55 -51.15 6.44
C ARG A 18 -29.02 -49.84 7.06
N VAL A 19 -29.49 -48.69 6.59
CA VAL A 19 -29.08 -47.37 7.10
C VAL A 19 -29.97 -47.02 8.29
N ARG A 20 -29.35 -46.81 9.46
CA ARG A 20 -30.07 -46.39 10.66
C ARG A 20 -30.73 -45.03 10.39
N LYS A 21 -32.02 -44.92 10.68
CA LYS A 21 -32.75 -43.66 10.60
C LYS A 21 -32.14 -42.70 11.61
N GLY A 22 -31.46 -41.66 11.12
CA GLY A 22 -30.92 -40.61 11.98
C GLY A 22 -32.04 -39.87 12.72
N ASN A 23 -31.68 -39.03 13.69
CA ASN A 23 -32.62 -38.30 14.55
C ASN A 23 -33.43 -37.19 13.83
N GLY A 24 -33.66 -37.32 12.52
CA GLY A 24 -34.30 -36.32 11.69
C GLY A 24 -33.44 -35.08 11.48
N PHE A 25 -34.06 -34.03 10.93
CA PHE A 25 -33.47 -32.70 10.84
C PHE A 25 -33.42 -32.09 12.24
N ILE A 26 -32.22 -31.85 12.76
CA ILE A 26 -32.03 -31.13 14.02
C ILE A 26 -32.36 -29.67 13.73
N VAL A 27 -33.59 -29.26 14.06
CA VAL A 27 -33.97 -27.85 13.96
C VAL A 27 -33.05 -27.07 14.90
N PRO A 28 -32.41 -25.98 14.44
CA PRO A 28 -31.63 -25.13 15.32
C PRO A 28 -32.52 -24.72 16.50
N PRO A 29 -32.07 -24.88 17.75
CA PRO A 29 -32.82 -24.41 18.90
C PRO A 29 -33.15 -22.92 18.73
N ASP A 30 -34.40 -22.55 19.00
CA ASP A 30 -34.87 -21.17 18.96
C ASP A 30 -34.07 -20.31 19.96
N TYR A 31 -33.96 -19.00 19.73
CA TYR A 31 -33.21 -18.08 20.60
C TYR A 31 -33.72 -18.12 22.05
N THR A 32 -35.00 -18.43 22.24
CA THR A 32 -35.62 -18.64 23.55
C THR A 32 -35.05 -19.85 24.32
N ALA A 33 -34.39 -20.80 23.64
CA ALA A 33 -33.77 -21.98 24.25
C ALA A 33 -32.47 -21.68 25.02
N TYR A 34 -31.91 -20.47 24.87
CA TYR A 34 -30.71 -20.02 25.59
C TYR A 34 -30.96 -18.74 26.41
N PRO A 35 -31.88 -18.78 27.40
CA PRO A 35 -32.22 -17.60 28.18
C PRO A 35 -30.98 -17.05 28.88
N GLY A 36 -30.71 -15.76 28.67
CA GLY A 36 -29.57 -15.05 29.25
C GLY A 36 -28.20 -15.28 28.58
N LYS A 37 -28.13 -16.07 27.48
CA LYS A 37 -26.88 -16.30 26.72
C LYS A 37 -26.92 -15.84 25.27
N SER A 38 -28.11 -15.65 24.71
CA SER A 38 -28.28 -15.14 23.34
C SER A 38 -28.84 -13.72 23.36
N GLU A 39 -28.21 -12.83 22.60
CA GLU A 39 -28.69 -11.48 22.33
C GLU A 39 -29.22 -11.37 20.89
N ALA A 40 -30.23 -10.52 20.67
CA ALA A 40 -30.73 -10.28 19.32
C ALA A 40 -29.65 -9.60 18.47
N PHE A 41 -29.45 -10.10 17.24
CA PHE A 41 -28.44 -9.55 16.33
C PHE A 41 -28.69 -8.06 16.07
N ILE A 42 -29.93 -7.70 15.74
CA ILE A 42 -30.39 -6.31 15.62
C ILE A 42 -31.41 -6.05 16.74
N PRO A 43 -31.29 -4.94 17.49
CA PRO A 43 -30.24 -3.92 17.39
C PRO A 43 -29.03 -4.18 18.30
N ASN A 44 -29.13 -5.10 19.27
CA ASN A 44 -28.24 -5.15 20.43
C ASN A 44 -26.80 -5.54 20.07
N PHE A 45 -26.59 -6.71 19.45
CA PHE A 45 -25.25 -7.15 19.07
C PHE A 45 -24.60 -6.19 18.07
N LEU A 46 -25.35 -5.78 17.04
CA LEU A 46 -24.86 -4.87 16.01
C LEU A 46 -24.36 -3.55 16.61
N LEU A 47 -25.14 -2.93 17.49
CA LEU A 47 -24.76 -1.67 18.14
C LEU A 47 -23.53 -1.84 19.04
N LYS A 48 -23.43 -2.95 19.77
CA LYS A 48 -22.28 -3.26 20.63
C LYS A 48 -21.01 -3.45 19.80
N GLU A 49 -21.05 -4.23 18.73
CA GLU A 49 -19.90 -4.43 17.82
C GLU A 49 -19.53 -3.14 17.10
N TRP A 50 -20.50 -2.32 16.69
CA TRP A 50 -20.24 -0.99 16.14
C TRP A 50 -19.53 -0.08 17.14
N MET A 51 -19.97 -0.07 18.39
CA MET A 51 -19.33 0.72 19.45
C MET A 51 -17.89 0.27 19.69
N VAL A 52 -17.64 -1.05 19.73
CA VAL A 52 -16.27 -1.60 19.80
C VAL A 52 -15.46 -1.19 18.57
N GLY A 53 -16.03 -1.29 17.37
CA GLY A 53 -15.40 -0.87 16.13
C GLY A 53 -15.04 0.61 16.12
N VAL A 54 -15.92 1.49 16.62
CA VAL A 54 -15.63 2.92 16.78
C VAL A 54 -14.51 3.16 17.78
N VAL A 55 -14.51 2.46 18.92
CA VAL A 55 -13.43 2.58 19.91
C VAL A 55 -12.08 2.16 19.32
N VAL A 56 -12.04 1.05 18.58
CA VAL A 56 -10.83 0.58 17.89
C VAL A 56 -10.39 1.59 16.82
N LEU A 57 -11.33 2.10 16.01
CA LEU A 57 -11.05 3.09 14.98
C LEU A 57 -10.50 4.38 15.58
N VAL A 58 -11.12 4.91 16.64
CA VAL A 58 -10.64 6.12 17.33
C VAL A 58 -9.26 5.87 17.92
N GLY A 59 -9.04 4.72 18.58
CA GLY A 59 -7.72 4.35 19.10
C GLY A 59 -6.65 4.28 18.01
N PHE A 60 -6.99 3.69 16.85
CA PHE A 60 -6.11 3.65 15.68
C PHE A 60 -5.85 5.04 15.11
N LEU A 61 -6.86 5.90 15.00
CA LEU A 61 -6.68 7.28 14.54
C LEU A 61 -5.79 8.08 15.50
N VAL A 62 -5.99 7.95 16.80
CA VAL A 62 -5.12 8.57 17.81
C VAL A 62 -3.68 8.09 17.64
N LEU A 63 -3.46 6.78 17.44
CA LEU A 63 -2.13 6.24 17.16
C LEU A 63 -1.53 6.88 15.90
N THR A 64 -2.25 6.92 14.79
CA THR A 64 -1.72 7.49 13.52
C THR A 64 -1.48 9.01 13.56
N ILE A 65 -2.16 9.72 14.46
CA ILE A 65 -1.96 11.15 14.69
C ILE A 65 -0.77 11.37 15.64
N SER A 66 -0.61 10.51 16.65
CA SER A 66 0.44 10.64 17.67
C SER A 66 1.80 10.15 17.16
N GLU A 67 1.80 9.06 16.39
CA GLU A 67 2.97 8.45 15.77
C GLU A 67 2.75 8.43 14.25
N PRO A 68 3.41 9.33 13.50
CA PRO A 68 3.29 9.36 12.05
C PRO A 68 3.80 8.05 11.46
N ALA A 69 3.18 7.58 10.39
CA ALA A 69 3.63 6.38 9.71
C ALA A 69 5.09 6.56 9.23
N PRO A 70 6.01 5.63 9.56
CA PRO A 70 7.43 5.73 9.20
C PRO A 70 7.63 5.39 7.71
N LEU A 71 7.08 6.21 6.81
CA LEU A 71 7.23 6.08 5.37
C LEU A 71 8.66 6.40 4.95
N GLY A 72 9.31 5.47 4.25
CA GLY A 72 10.68 5.62 3.73
C GLY A 72 10.87 6.80 2.76
N TYR A 73 12.12 7.12 2.45
CA TYR A 73 12.48 8.05 1.38
C TYR A 73 12.04 7.47 0.04
N PRO A 74 11.83 8.32 -0.98
CA PRO A 74 11.68 7.84 -2.34
C PRO A 74 12.82 6.89 -2.71
N ALA A 75 12.50 5.78 -3.38
CA ALA A 75 13.47 4.76 -3.71
C ALA A 75 14.60 5.32 -4.59
N ASP A 76 15.84 5.21 -4.11
CA ASP A 76 17.06 5.55 -4.84
C ASP A 76 17.82 4.27 -5.18
N PRO A 77 18.01 3.90 -6.47
CA PRO A 77 18.71 2.69 -6.85
C PRO A 77 20.21 2.73 -6.55
N SER A 78 20.78 3.88 -6.19
CA SER A 78 22.19 4.05 -5.86
C SER A 78 22.49 4.01 -4.36
N ALA A 79 21.46 4.10 -3.51
CA ALA A 79 21.60 4.09 -2.07
C ALA A 79 21.88 2.66 -1.54
N SER A 80 22.91 2.53 -0.70
CA SER A 80 23.24 1.27 -0.03
C SER A 80 22.60 1.23 1.36
N VAL A 81 21.42 0.63 1.45
CA VAL A 81 20.66 0.45 2.70
C VAL A 81 20.70 -1.03 3.11
N ILE A 82 20.84 -1.30 4.41
CA ILE A 82 20.68 -2.66 4.96
C ILE A 82 19.20 -3.05 4.84
N PRO A 83 18.85 -4.04 3.99
CA PRO A 83 17.45 -4.33 3.71
C PRO A 83 16.83 -5.11 4.88
N MET A 84 15.82 -4.52 5.50
CA MET A 84 14.98 -5.13 6.52
C MET A 84 13.50 -5.00 6.12
N PRO A 85 12.69 -6.07 6.22
CA PRO A 85 11.26 -5.99 6.00
C PRO A 85 10.53 -5.44 7.23
N ASP A 86 9.23 -5.16 7.07
CA ASP A 86 8.37 -4.69 8.16
C ASP A 86 8.27 -5.70 9.34
N TRP A 87 7.87 -5.17 10.50
CA TRP A 87 7.82 -5.89 11.78
C TRP A 87 7.06 -7.23 11.73
N TYR A 88 6.00 -7.32 10.92
CA TYR A 88 5.18 -8.54 10.79
C TYR A 88 5.85 -9.65 9.97
N PHE A 89 6.98 -9.37 9.33
CA PHE A 89 7.79 -10.35 8.60
C PHE A 89 9.14 -10.66 9.25
N LEU A 90 9.51 -9.99 10.35
CA LEU A 90 10.82 -10.16 11.00
C LEU A 90 11.11 -11.61 11.40
N PHE A 91 10.12 -12.33 11.92
CA PHE A 91 10.31 -13.74 12.29
C PHE A 91 10.60 -14.64 11.08
N LEU A 92 10.00 -14.36 9.92
CA LEU A 92 10.29 -15.08 8.68
C LEU A 92 11.66 -14.69 8.13
N TYR A 93 11.99 -13.40 8.17
CA TYR A 93 13.29 -12.89 7.75
C TYR A 93 14.44 -13.57 8.51
N GLU A 94 14.34 -13.64 9.84
CA GLU A 94 15.34 -14.33 10.67
C GLU A 94 15.32 -15.84 10.43
N TYR A 95 14.14 -16.44 10.28
CA TYR A 95 14.05 -17.85 9.91
C TYR A 95 14.80 -18.14 8.60
N LEU A 96 14.68 -17.27 7.60
CA LEU A 96 15.41 -17.37 6.33
C LEU A 96 16.90 -17.07 6.43
N LYS A 97 17.41 -16.51 7.53
CA LYS A 97 18.87 -16.39 7.77
C LYS A 97 19.49 -17.70 8.27
N LEU A 98 18.68 -18.62 8.79
CA LEU A 98 19.17 -19.89 9.35
C LEU A 98 19.79 -20.76 8.24
N PRO A 99 20.92 -21.43 8.48
CA PRO A 99 21.68 -22.14 7.44
C PRO A 99 20.91 -23.29 6.77
N TYR A 100 19.89 -23.81 7.45
CA TYR A 100 19.02 -24.88 6.97
C TYR A 100 17.77 -24.38 6.23
N ALA A 101 17.55 -23.07 6.19
CA ALA A 101 16.43 -22.43 5.50
C ALA A 101 16.88 -21.46 4.40
N SER A 102 18.19 -21.24 4.28
CA SER A 102 18.82 -20.25 3.39
C SER A 102 19.74 -20.92 2.35
N GLY A 103 20.32 -20.11 1.46
CA GLY A 103 21.18 -20.59 0.36
C GLY A 103 20.49 -21.58 -0.59
N ASP A 104 21.08 -22.75 -0.76
CA ASP A 104 20.56 -23.81 -1.62
C ASP A 104 19.19 -24.35 -1.15
N TYR A 105 18.87 -24.16 0.14
CA TYR A 105 17.61 -24.59 0.74
C TYR A 105 16.54 -23.50 0.79
N VAL A 106 16.72 -22.34 0.16
CA VAL A 106 15.74 -21.23 0.19
C VAL A 106 14.35 -21.67 -0.24
N VAL A 107 14.24 -22.54 -1.26
CA VAL A 107 12.95 -23.07 -1.70
C VAL A 107 12.29 -23.90 -0.61
N LEU A 108 13.07 -24.76 0.08
CA LEU A 108 12.60 -25.55 1.20
C LEU A 108 12.23 -24.64 2.40
N GLY A 109 13.02 -23.61 2.68
CA GLY A 109 12.74 -22.65 3.75
C GLY A 109 11.43 -21.90 3.51
N THR A 110 11.25 -21.34 2.33
CA THR A 110 10.08 -20.51 1.97
C THR A 110 8.81 -21.33 1.75
N LEU A 111 8.84 -22.33 0.87
CA LEU A 111 7.67 -23.17 0.57
C LEU A 111 7.43 -24.22 1.65
N GLY A 112 8.47 -24.71 2.32
CA GLY A 112 8.32 -25.73 3.36
C GLY A 112 7.64 -25.17 4.60
N VAL A 113 8.05 -24.02 5.14
CA VAL A 113 7.38 -23.45 6.33
C VAL A 113 5.96 -23.04 6.04
N THR A 114 5.73 -22.35 4.92
CA THR A 114 4.38 -21.96 4.52
C THR A 114 3.52 -23.21 4.25
N GLY A 115 4.03 -24.17 3.51
CA GLY A 115 3.36 -25.44 3.22
C GLY A 115 3.03 -26.24 4.49
N VAL A 116 3.94 -26.31 5.46
CA VAL A 116 3.69 -26.96 6.75
C VAL A 116 2.68 -26.18 7.57
N ALA A 117 2.74 -24.85 7.62
CA ALA A 117 1.79 -24.04 8.38
C ALA A 117 0.36 -24.15 7.81
N PHE A 118 0.19 -23.96 6.50
CA PHE A 118 -1.10 -24.13 5.82
C PHE A 118 -1.59 -25.58 5.87
N GLY A 119 -0.69 -26.54 5.65
CA GLY A 119 -0.99 -27.96 5.75
C GLY A 119 -1.43 -28.37 7.16
N ALA A 120 -0.75 -27.85 8.20
CA ALA A 120 -1.14 -28.06 9.59
C ALA A 120 -2.54 -27.51 9.82
N LEU A 121 -2.83 -26.26 9.44
CA LEU A 121 -4.17 -25.66 9.58
C LEU A 121 -5.26 -26.46 8.86
N LEU A 122 -4.98 -26.95 7.65
CA LEU A 122 -5.90 -27.79 6.89
C LEU A 122 -6.14 -29.13 7.60
N LEU A 123 -5.11 -29.71 8.21
CA LEU A 123 -5.17 -30.98 8.90
C LEU A 123 -5.67 -30.86 10.36
N VAL A 124 -5.77 -29.65 10.94
CA VAL A 124 -6.24 -29.42 12.32
C VAL A 124 -7.55 -30.16 12.63
N PRO A 125 -8.61 -30.12 11.78
CA PRO A 125 -9.87 -30.80 12.07
C PRO A 125 -9.74 -32.33 12.22
N PHE A 126 -8.73 -32.92 11.59
CA PHE A 126 -8.47 -34.37 11.62
C PHE A 126 -7.48 -34.76 12.71
N LEU A 127 -6.53 -33.88 13.02
CA LEU A 127 -5.51 -34.12 14.05
C LEU A 127 -6.05 -33.85 15.46
N ASP A 128 -7.00 -32.93 15.61
CA ASP A 128 -7.54 -32.54 16.91
C ASP A 128 -8.94 -33.10 17.18
N THR A 129 -9.02 -34.43 17.29
CA THR A 129 -10.25 -35.19 17.55
C THR A 129 -10.69 -35.18 19.02
N GLY A 130 -10.17 -34.25 19.84
CA GLY A 130 -10.51 -34.15 21.25
C GLY A 130 -12.00 -33.88 21.48
N LYS A 131 -12.60 -34.54 22.50
CA LYS A 131 -14.03 -34.37 22.84
C LYS A 131 -14.36 -32.95 23.32
N GLU A 132 -13.44 -32.34 24.07
CA GLU A 132 -13.55 -30.99 24.63
C GLU A 132 -13.02 -29.96 23.63
N ARG A 133 -13.68 -28.83 23.39
CA ARG A 133 -13.23 -27.79 22.41
C ARG A 133 -12.46 -26.62 23.02
N ARG A 134 -12.32 -26.57 24.35
CA ARG A 134 -11.71 -25.43 25.06
C ARG A 134 -10.20 -25.58 25.08
N PHE A 135 -9.45 -24.51 24.78
CA PHE A 135 -7.98 -24.56 24.64
C PHE A 135 -7.31 -25.13 25.89
N TYR A 136 -7.66 -24.68 27.10
CA TYR A 136 -7.07 -25.14 28.36
C TYR A 136 -7.35 -26.61 28.72
N ARG A 137 -8.25 -27.30 28.00
CA ARG A 137 -8.46 -28.75 28.13
C ARG A 137 -7.73 -29.57 27.06
N ARG A 138 -6.98 -28.92 26.16
CA ARG A 138 -6.21 -29.53 25.06
C ARG A 138 -4.71 -29.24 25.25
N PRO A 139 -4.03 -29.90 26.20
CA PRO A 139 -2.65 -29.54 26.57
C PRO A 139 -1.68 -29.63 25.39
N ILE A 140 -1.82 -30.61 24.49
CA ILE A 140 -0.93 -30.79 23.33
C ILE A 140 -1.11 -29.66 22.32
N THR A 141 -2.31 -29.48 21.76
CA THR A 141 -2.58 -28.43 20.76
C THR A 141 -2.28 -27.03 21.32
N SER A 142 -2.66 -26.76 22.58
CA SER A 142 -2.35 -25.48 23.21
C SER A 142 -0.87 -25.29 23.47
N SER A 143 -0.13 -26.33 23.85
CA SER A 143 1.34 -26.22 23.98
C SER A 143 2.01 -25.89 22.65
N LEU A 144 1.57 -26.50 21.54
CA LEU A 144 2.06 -26.19 20.20
C LEU A 144 1.72 -24.76 19.77
N MET A 145 0.50 -24.29 20.08
CA MET A 145 0.10 -22.90 19.87
C MET A 145 1.02 -21.94 20.63
N PHE A 146 1.23 -22.15 21.93
CA PHE A 146 2.12 -21.28 22.72
C PHE A 146 3.57 -21.37 22.25
N LEU A 147 4.06 -22.55 21.89
CA LEU A 147 5.39 -22.73 21.31
C LEU A 147 5.55 -21.95 20.01
N SER A 148 4.54 -21.96 19.13
CA SER A 148 4.56 -21.16 17.89
C SER A 148 4.60 -19.66 18.17
N ILE A 149 3.82 -19.17 19.15
CA ILE A 149 3.83 -17.75 19.56
C ILE A 149 5.20 -17.37 20.13
N LEU A 150 5.76 -18.19 21.03
CA LEU A 150 7.08 -17.97 21.60
C LEU A 150 8.19 -18.00 20.54
N ALA A 151 8.09 -18.90 19.56
CA ALA A 151 9.02 -18.95 18.43
C ALA A 151 8.96 -17.69 17.57
N ILE A 152 7.76 -17.17 17.28
CA ILE A 152 7.59 -15.91 16.55
C ILE A 152 8.20 -14.75 17.33
N ILE A 153 7.92 -14.63 18.63
CA ILE A 153 8.47 -13.57 19.49
C ILE A 153 10.00 -13.65 19.53
N TYR A 154 10.54 -14.85 19.71
CA TYR A 154 11.98 -15.08 19.78
C TYR A 154 12.68 -14.71 18.46
N LEU A 155 12.18 -15.20 17.32
CA LEU A 155 12.76 -14.92 16.01
C LEU A 155 12.64 -13.43 15.65
N THR A 156 11.51 -12.78 15.95
CA THR A 156 11.35 -11.33 15.76
C THR A 156 12.36 -10.56 16.60
N ASN A 157 12.57 -10.95 17.86
CA ASN A 157 13.57 -10.30 18.71
C ASN A 157 15.00 -10.52 18.19
N SER A 158 15.34 -11.74 17.79
CA SER A 158 16.65 -12.06 17.17
C SER A 158 16.89 -11.25 15.91
N ALA A 159 15.89 -11.15 15.02
CA ALA A 159 15.95 -10.33 13.81
C ALA A 159 16.32 -8.87 14.13
N TRP A 160 15.65 -8.30 15.14
CA TRP A 160 15.87 -6.93 15.57
C TRP A 160 17.27 -6.75 16.15
N THR A 161 17.71 -7.65 17.02
CA THR A 161 19.05 -7.61 17.61
C THR A 161 20.16 -7.72 16.56
N HIS A 162 20.02 -8.63 15.59
CA HIS A 162 20.98 -8.75 14.48
C HIS A 162 21.05 -7.46 13.66
N TYR A 163 19.91 -6.87 13.33
CA TYR A 163 19.86 -5.62 12.59
C TYR A 163 20.47 -4.44 13.35
N THR A 164 20.20 -4.31 14.65
CA THR A 164 20.83 -3.26 15.46
C THR A 164 22.34 -3.40 15.47
N HIS A 165 22.87 -4.62 15.54
CA HIS A 165 24.31 -4.85 15.46
C HIS A 165 24.89 -4.61 14.06
N GLU A 166 24.16 -4.96 12.99
CA GLU A 166 24.57 -4.65 11.62
C GLU A 166 24.64 -3.12 11.39
N LEU A 167 23.67 -2.36 11.91
CA LEU A 167 23.66 -0.90 11.87
C LEU A 167 24.84 -0.29 12.64
N GLU A 168 25.08 -0.76 13.87
CA GLU A 168 26.21 -0.31 14.70
C GLU A 168 27.55 -0.59 14.02
N ALA A 169 27.72 -1.79 13.44
CA ALA A 169 28.93 -2.17 12.73
C ALA A 169 29.15 -1.35 11.44
N ALA A 170 28.07 -1.01 10.74
CA ALA A 170 28.11 -0.17 9.55
C ALA A 170 28.23 1.34 9.87
N GLY A 171 28.05 1.74 11.14
CA GLY A 171 27.97 3.14 11.55
C GLY A 171 26.78 3.87 10.90
N GLN A 172 25.76 3.14 10.46
CA GLN A 172 24.58 3.69 9.80
C GLN A 172 23.49 3.99 10.83
N LYS A 173 22.91 5.20 10.79
CA LYS A 173 21.70 5.51 11.55
C LYS A 173 20.47 4.91 10.85
N PRO A 174 19.46 4.38 11.57
CA PRO A 174 18.19 4.00 10.98
C PRO A 174 17.51 5.16 10.24
N GLU A 175 16.90 4.85 9.10
CA GLU A 175 16.29 5.84 8.21
C GLU A 175 15.17 6.67 8.87
N HIS A 176 14.36 6.04 9.75
CA HIS A 176 13.29 6.73 10.46
C HIS A 176 13.82 7.80 11.42
N ILE A 177 14.96 7.54 12.10
CA ILE A 177 15.60 8.50 13.00
C ILE A 177 16.20 9.66 12.21
N GLN A 178 16.90 9.36 11.10
CA GLN A 178 17.45 10.40 10.21
C GLN A 178 16.35 11.34 9.72
N ARG A 179 15.19 10.78 9.36
CA ARG A 179 14.03 11.56 8.92
C ARG A 179 13.45 12.44 10.01
N GLU A 180 13.31 11.94 11.23
CA GLU A 180 12.81 12.72 12.36
C GLU A 180 13.73 13.91 12.64
N GLU A 181 15.05 13.67 12.70
CA GLU A 181 16.06 14.72 12.85
C GLU A 181 15.95 15.77 11.72
N GLU A 182 15.89 15.34 10.45
CA GLU A 182 15.73 16.25 9.30
C GLU A 182 14.40 17.02 9.31
N ALA A 183 13.31 16.39 9.75
CA ALA A 183 12.01 17.03 9.85
C ALA A 183 11.99 18.08 10.95
N GLU A 184 12.62 17.81 12.10
CA GLU A 184 12.81 18.79 13.17
C GLU A 184 13.66 19.97 12.72
N GLU A 185 14.75 19.73 11.99
CA GLU A 185 15.60 20.78 11.42
C GLU A 185 14.83 21.64 10.41
N LYS A 186 14.08 21.03 9.49
CA LYS A 186 13.22 21.74 8.53
C LYS A 186 12.16 22.56 9.26
N HIS A 187 11.52 22.00 10.28
CA HIS A 187 10.53 22.70 11.10
C HIS A 187 11.14 23.92 11.81
N ALA A 188 12.34 23.77 12.39
CA ALA A 188 13.07 24.87 13.02
C ALA A 188 13.44 25.99 12.03
N GLN A 189 13.67 25.62 10.76
CA GLN A 189 13.93 26.55 9.66
C GLN A 189 12.65 27.12 9.01
N GLY A 190 11.45 26.72 9.46
CA GLY A 190 10.18 27.13 8.88
C GLY A 190 9.88 26.53 7.50
N LEU A 191 10.59 25.46 7.12
CA LEU A 191 10.41 24.72 5.88
C LEU A 191 9.37 23.59 6.07
N PRO A 192 8.69 23.15 4.99
CA PRO A 192 7.76 22.03 5.07
C PRO A 192 8.49 20.74 5.48
N THR A 193 7.92 20.02 6.44
CA THR A 193 8.49 18.81 7.05
C THR A 193 8.18 17.51 6.29
N SER A 194 7.31 17.57 5.27
CA SER A 194 6.91 16.37 4.54
C SER A 194 7.97 15.97 3.52
N ASN A 195 8.39 14.69 3.56
CA ASN A 195 9.18 14.05 2.51
C ASN A 195 8.33 13.54 1.34
N ALA A 196 7.00 13.71 1.40
CA ALA A 196 6.20 13.61 0.20
C ALA A 196 6.82 14.58 -0.80
N LYS A 197 7.26 14.05 -1.95
CA LYS A 197 7.48 14.88 -3.14
C LYS A 197 6.22 15.75 -3.19
N GLN A 198 6.36 17.07 -2.95
CA GLN A 198 5.25 17.97 -3.21
C GLN A 198 4.72 17.52 -4.56
N PRO A 199 3.40 17.26 -4.69
CA PRO A 199 2.86 16.79 -5.96
C PRO A 199 3.47 17.71 -6.99
N GLU A 200 4.26 17.14 -7.92
CA GLU A 200 4.92 17.90 -8.99
C GLU A 200 3.95 18.99 -9.39
N SER A 201 4.28 20.23 -9.00
CA SER A 201 3.41 21.40 -8.97
C SER A 201 2.10 21.15 -9.71
N GLN A 202 0.99 20.92 -8.99
CA GLN A 202 -0.38 20.73 -9.51
C GLN A 202 -0.43 20.99 -11.01
N GLU A 203 -0.48 19.95 -11.85
CA GLU A 203 -0.33 20.09 -13.32
C GLU A 203 -1.01 21.38 -13.81
N VAL A 204 -0.18 22.42 -14.04
CA VAL A 204 -0.73 23.76 -14.26
C VAL A 204 -1.58 23.66 -15.51
N ALA A 205 -2.87 23.95 -15.38
CA ALA A 205 -3.79 23.82 -16.49
C ALA A 205 -3.35 24.78 -17.60
N ILE A 206 -3.39 24.31 -18.85
CA ILE A 206 -3.16 25.17 -20.00
C ILE A 206 -4.24 26.25 -19.99
N VAL A 207 -3.81 27.51 -19.88
CA VAL A 207 -4.69 28.67 -19.94
C VAL A 207 -5.18 28.82 -21.38
N ASP A 208 -6.50 28.92 -21.56
CA ASP A 208 -7.13 29.09 -22.87
C ASP A 208 -6.71 28.04 -23.91
N LYS A 209 -7.10 26.77 -23.66
CA LYS A 209 -6.76 25.61 -24.50
C LYS A 209 -7.24 25.72 -25.95
N ASP A 210 -8.28 26.49 -26.21
CA ASP A 210 -8.88 26.58 -27.54
C ASP A 210 -8.29 27.76 -28.35
N ASN A 211 -7.24 28.41 -27.84
CA ASN A 211 -6.60 29.54 -28.49
C ASN A 211 -5.92 29.12 -29.82
N PRO A 212 -6.05 29.91 -30.91
CA PRO A 212 -5.37 29.65 -32.18
C PRO A 212 -3.84 29.56 -32.06
N ALA A 213 -3.24 30.16 -31.04
CA ALA A 213 -1.82 30.05 -30.73
C ALA A 213 -1.37 28.59 -30.48
N MET A 214 -2.27 27.69 -30.03
CA MET A 214 -1.93 26.28 -29.89
C MET A 214 -1.60 25.65 -31.24
N GLU A 215 -2.31 26.00 -32.32
CA GLU A 215 -2.01 25.52 -33.66
C GLU A 215 -0.69 26.08 -34.17
N THR A 216 -0.39 27.35 -33.87
CA THR A 216 0.92 27.94 -34.14
C THR A 216 2.03 27.21 -33.41
N TYR A 217 1.83 26.84 -32.15
CA TYR A 217 2.76 26.04 -31.36
C TYR A 217 3.04 24.66 -31.99
N LYS A 218 2.00 24.02 -32.55
CA LYS A 218 2.18 22.74 -33.28
C LYS A 218 2.96 22.93 -34.57
N LYS A 219 2.58 23.94 -35.37
CA LYS A 219 3.21 24.26 -36.66
C LYS A 219 4.68 24.68 -36.50
N ALA A 220 4.99 25.47 -35.47
CA ALA A 220 6.35 25.92 -35.15
C ALA A 220 7.26 24.79 -34.62
N THR A 221 6.80 23.52 -34.61
CA THR A 221 7.53 22.33 -34.15
C THR A 221 7.95 22.34 -32.68
N CYS A 222 7.41 23.26 -31.88
CA CYS A 222 7.72 23.39 -30.45
C CYS A 222 7.35 22.13 -29.65
N ILE A 223 6.34 21.38 -30.10
CA ILE A 223 5.90 20.08 -29.55
C ILE A 223 7.05 19.09 -29.41
N THR A 224 8.01 19.12 -30.33
CA THR A 224 9.11 18.15 -30.40
C THR A 224 9.97 18.15 -29.13
N CYS A 225 10.08 19.31 -28.48
CA CYS A 225 10.86 19.48 -27.26
C CYS A 225 9.98 19.79 -26.05
N HIS A 226 8.89 20.55 -26.22
CA HIS A 226 8.06 20.99 -25.11
C HIS A 226 6.80 20.14 -24.89
N ALA A 227 6.68 19.02 -25.62
CA ALA A 227 5.54 18.10 -25.65
C ALA A 227 4.24 18.72 -26.19
N ALA A 228 3.31 17.87 -26.65
CA ALA A 228 2.02 18.33 -27.20
C ALA A 228 1.17 19.05 -26.16
N ASP A 229 1.37 18.69 -24.90
CA ASP A 229 0.64 19.22 -23.77
C ASP A 229 1.46 20.27 -22.99
N MET A 230 2.60 20.74 -23.51
CA MET A 230 3.43 21.79 -22.89
C MET A 230 4.08 21.43 -21.54
N LYS A 231 4.15 20.13 -21.20
CA LYS A 231 4.80 19.66 -19.96
C LYS A 231 6.32 19.60 -20.04
N GLY A 232 6.91 19.86 -21.21
CA GLY A 232 8.34 19.65 -21.42
C GLY A 232 8.66 18.19 -21.75
N GLN A 233 9.80 17.96 -22.40
CA GLN A 233 10.27 16.62 -22.74
C GLN A 233 11.80 16.55 -22.62
N GLY A 234 12.30 15.58 -21.86
CA GLY A 234 13.74 15.44 -21.61
C GLY A 234 14.31 16.67 -20.89
N ASN A 235 15.32 17.31 -21.51
CA ASN A 235 15.97 18.51 -20.96
C ASN A 235 15.23 19.82 -21.28
N ALA A 236 14.14 19.77 -22.04
CA ALA A 236 13.36 20.96 -22.37
C ALA A 236 12.31 21.23 -21.27
N PRO A 237 12.25 22.46 -20.73
CA PRO A 237 11.38 22.79 -19.59
C PRO A 237 9.90 22.81 -19.97
N ALA A 238 9.02 22.72 -18.96
CA ALA A 238 7.59 22.92 -19.13
C ALA A 238 7.29 24.39 -19.51
N LEU A 239 6.30 24.60 -20.39
CA LEU A 239 5.81 25.94 -20.76
C LEU A 239 4.53 26.31 -20.01
N ARG A 240 3.94 25.38 -19.27
CA ARG A 240 2.85 25.68 -18.34
C ARG A 240 3.40 26.44 -17.13
N GLY A 241 2.82 27.58 -16.79
CA GLY A 241 3.34 28.45 -15.72
C GLY A 241 4.48 29.38 -16.15
N VAL A 242 4.90 29.35 -17.42
CA VAL A 242 6.02 30.20 -17.90
C VAL A 242 5.74 31.70 -17.73
N GLY A 243 4.47 32.09 -17.79
CA GLY A 243 4.01 33.48 -17.62
C GLY A 243 4.24 34.06 -16.23
N ASP A 244 4.57 33.24 -15.22
CA ASP A 244 4.92 33.72 -13.88
C ASP A 244 6.35 34.26 -13.82
N THR A 245 7.20 33.85 -14.77
CA THR A 245 8.63 34.20 -14.78
C THR A 245 9.05 35.03 -15.99
N LEU A 246 8.34 34.90 -17.11
CA LEU A 246 8.68 35.55 -18.37
C LEU A 246 7.48 36.31 -18.92
N ASP A 247 7.71 37.57 -19.29
CA ASP A 247 6.77 38.38 -20.04
C ASP A 247 6.82 38.06 -21.55
N LYS A 248 5.90 38.65 -22.30
CA LYS A 248 5.75 38.42 -23.74
C LYS A 248 7.05 38.74 -24.49
N GLU A 249 7.68 39.85 -24.14
CA GLU A 249 8.90 40.35 -24.78
C GLU A 249 10.09 39.42 -24.51
N ALA A 250 10.24 38.91 -23.28
CA ALA A 250 11.27 37.92 -22.97
C ALA A 250 11.03 36.60 -23.72
N ILE A 251 9.79 36.15 -23.81
CA ILE A 251 9.44 34.92 -24.55
C ILE A 251 9.75 35.09 -26.05
N ALA A 252 9.34 36.21 -26.66
CA ALA A 252 9.67 36.52 -28.05
C ALA A 252 11.19 36.59 -28.28
N GLY A 253 11.92 37.19 -27.34
CA GLY A 253 13.39 37.24 -27.35
C GLY A 253 14.05 35.86 -27.31
N ILE A 254 13.50 34.92 -26.53
CA ILE A 254 13.97 33.52 -26.44
C ILE A 254 13.67 32.76 -27.72
N ILE A 255 12.49 32.94 -28.32
CA ILE A 255 12.14 32.32 -29.60
C ILE A 255 13.11 32.79 -30.69
N LYS A 256 13.48 34.07 -30.69
CA LYS A 256 14.38 34.67 -31.67
C LYS A 256 15.84 34.29 -31.49
N ASN A 257 16.35 34.28 -30.26
CA ASN A 257 17.78 34.14 -30.00
C ASN A 257 18.17 32.78 -29.39
N GLY A 258 17.20 31.96 -29.00
CA GLY A 258 17.43 30.77 -28.18
C GLY A 258 17.77 31.12 -26.72
N LYS A 259 17.82 30.11 -25.85
CA LYS A 259 18.24 30.26 -24.44
C LYS A 259 18.78 28.94 -23.91
N GLY A 260 20.01 28.95 -23.40
CA GLY A 260 20.65 27.74 -22.87
C GLY A 260 20.76 26.65 -23.94
N GLY A 261 20.11 25.50 -23.70
CA GLY A 261 20.05 24.39 -24.65
C GLY A 261 18.97 24.51 -25.74
N MET A 262 18.11 25.53 -25.69
CA MET A 262 17.10 25.79 -26.73
C MET A 262 17.74 26.59 -27.89
N PRO A 263 17.79 26.04 -29.12
CA PRO A 263 18.28 26.78 -30.28
C PRO A 263 17.32 27.92 -30.67
N PRO A 264 17.77 28.90 -31.47
CA PRO A 264 16.87 29.87 -32.11
C PRO A 264 15.79 29.14 -32.92
N MET A 265 14.51 29.44 -32.66
CA MET A 265 13.38 28.77 -33.29
C MET A 265 12.60 29.67 -34.26
N HIS A 266 12.88 30.97 -34.25
CA HIS A 266 12.24 31.94 -35.15
C HIS A 266 12.31 31.53 -36.62
N ASP A 267 13.52 31.36 -37.16
CA ASP A 267 13.70 31.08 -38.58
C ASP A 267 13.10 29.72 -38.97
N LYS A 268 13.21 28.72 -38.07
CA LYS A 268 12.57 27.40 -38.26
C LYS A 268 11.05 27.48 -38.25
N ALA A 269 10.46 28.35 -37.43
CA ALA A 269 9.02 28.56 -37.42
C ALA A 269 8.54 29.27 -38.69
N ILE A 270 9.30 30.27 -39.18
CA ILE A 270 9.01 30.93 -40.47
C ILE A 270 9.12 29.92 -41.63
N GLU A 271 10.15 29.07 -41.65
CA GLU A 271 10.30 28.00 -42.64
C GLU A 271 9.15 26.97 -42.58
N ALA A 272 8.61 26.71 -41.38
CA ALA A 272 7.44 25.86 -41.16
C ALA A 272 6.10 26.53 -41.55
N GLY A 273 6.14 27.75 -42.10
CA GLY A 273 4.96 28.46 -42.60
C GLY A 273 4.20 29.26 -41.54
N VAL A 274 4.84 29.57 -40.41
CA VAL A 274 4.31 30.49 -39.39
C VAL A 274 4.69 31.92 -39.74
N THR A 275 3.77 32.86 -39.57
CA THR A 275 4.03 34.29 -39.80
C THR A 275 4.57 35.00 -38.55
N GLU A 276 5.24 36.13 -38.74
CA GLU A 276 5.72 37.01 -37.65
C GLU A 276 4.59 37.40 -36.68
N GLN A 277 3.38 37.63 -37.21
CA GLN A 277 2.20 37.97 -36.39
C GLN A 277 1.73 36.77 -35.55
N GLU A 278 1.75 35.56 -36.11
CA GLU A 278 1.39 34.34 -35.38
C GLU A 278 2.43 34.02 -34.28
N LEU A 279 3.71 34.28 -34.52
CA LEU A 279 4.76 34.15 -33.49
C LEU A 279 4.58 35.14 -32.33
N ASP A 280 4.21 36.39 -32.64
CA ASP A 280 3.93 37.41 -31.61
C ASP A 280 2.68 37.05 -30.78
N GLN A 281 1.63 36.51 -31.42
CA GLN A 281 0.45 35.99 -30.74
C GLN A 281 0.78 34.78 -29.87
N LEU A 282 1.63 33.87 -30.36
CA LEU A 282 2.11 32.71 -29.60
C LEU A 282 2.89 33.15 -28.35
N ALA A 283 3.79 34.12 -28.46
CA ALA A 283 4.50 34.66 -27.30
C ALA A 283 3.56 35.29 -26.27
N GLY A 284 2.52 35.99 -26.73
CA GLY A 284 1.48 36.56 -25.86
C GLY A 284 0.65 35.50 -25.12
N TRP A 285 0.29 34.41 -25.81
CA TRP A 285 -0.44 33.29 -25.19
C TRP A 285 0.44 32.46 -24.26
N LEU A 286 1.73 32.32 -24.54
CA LEU A 286 2.68 31.69 -23.60
C LEU A 286 2.85 32.55 -22.34
N ALA A 287 2.90 33.88 -22.47
CA ALA A 287 2.95 34.79 -21.32
C ALA A 287 1.69 34.75 -20.44
N SER A 288 0.55 34.30 -20.97
CA SER A 288 -0.68 34.12 -20.19
C SER A 288 -0.74 32.76 -19.47
N GLN A 289 0.19 31.83 -19.73
CA GLN A 289 0.29 30.55 -19.02
C GLN A 289 0.85 30.77 -17.61
N LYS A 290 0.02 31.26 -16.70
CA LYS A 290 0.36 31.45 -15.28
C LYS A 290 -0.18 30.31 -14.43
N THR A 291 0.50 30.00 -13.33
CA THR A 291 -0.07 29.12 -12.30
C THR A 291 -1.32 29.79 -11.70
N ALA A 292 -2.40 29.02 -11.54
CA ALA A 292 -3.58 29.55 -10.85
C ALA A 292 -3.22 29.79 -9.38
N GLU A 293 -3.44 31.00 -8.88
CA GLU A 293 -3.38 31.33 -7.44
C GLU A 293 -4.37 30.48 -6.63
#